data_AF-A0A2E2B7H5-F1
#
_entry.id   AF-A0A2E2B7H5-F1
#
_cell.length_a   1.000
_cell.length_b   1.000
_cell.length_c   1.000
_cell.angle_alpha   90.00
_cell.angle_beta   90.00
_cell.angle_gamma   90.00
#
_symmetry.space_group_name_H-M   'P 1'
#
loop_
_entity.id
_entity.type
_entity.pdbx_description
1 polymer ?
#
loop_
_entity_poly.entity_id
_entity_poly.type
_entity_poly.pdbx_seq_one_letter_code
_entity_poly.pdbx_strand_id
1 'polypeptide(L)'
;MQFKWITACLLASTMLSTYAYAGQGRGRIDMYVKNGELKFHAEESGKYTMSYAHWVKDEAARKQYLTSNLVVSDEKWTEVKLVVSCTEDADLKISLRGQWDKKMRNWTYFDDVTAEGATIKNPGFEEKDGWQFAKSQQVLDESLAHTGKGAVLVWHDKGASQFVRIKAGEKVTVSAWIKFCKQEPKDAE
;
A
#
# COMPACT_ATOMS: atom_id res chain seq x y z
N MET A 1 54.72 -47.64 28.09
CA MET A 1 54.27 -46.25 27.81
C MET A 1 53.41 -46.30 26.56
N GLN A 2 52.08 -46.36 26.68
CA GLN A 2 51.16 -46.43 25.53
C GLN A 2 50.28 -45.19 25.50
N PHE A 3 50.42 -44.42 24.42
CA PHE A 3 49.55 -43.31 24.04
C PHE A 3 48.19 -43.87 23.60
N LYS A 4 47.08 -43.36 24.15
CA LYS A 4 45.75 -43.54 23.57
C LYS A 4 45.20 -42.18 23.16
N TRP A 5 44.96 -42.05 21.85
CA TRP A 5 44.37 -40.90 21.18
C TRP A 5 42.85 -41.05 21.08
N ILE A 6 42.18 -39.90 21.28
CA ILE A 6 40.90 -39.37 20.75
C ILE A 6 39.68 -40.29 20.65
N THR A 7 38.53 -39.84 21.19
CA THR A 7 37.37 -39.50 20.32
C THR A 7 36.53 -38.40 21.00
N ALA A 8 36.66 -37.15 20.54
CA ALA A 8 35.71 -36.09 20.83
C ALA A 8 34.63 -36.11 19.74
N CYS A 9 33.40 -36.47 20.11
CA CYS A 9 32.25 -36.35 19.22
C CYS A 9 31.85 -34.87 19.12
N LEU A 10 32.18 -34.22 18.01
CA LEU A 10 31.53 -32.97 17.61
C LEU A 10 30.11 -33.31 17.14
N LEU A 11 29.12 -32.94 17.94
CA LEU A 11 27.73 -32.83 17.49
C LEU A 11 27.63 -31.59 16.59
N ALA A 12 27.65 -31.82 15.28
CA ALA A 12 27.30 -30.81 14.30
C ALA A 12 25.77 -30.63 14.29
N SER A 13 25.28 -29.67 15.08
CA SER A 13 23.91 -29.20 14.99
C SER A 13 23.72 -28.50 13.65
N THR A 14 23.13 -29.19 12.68
CA THR A 14 22.65 -28.57 11.44
C THR A 14 21.49 -27.67 11.80
N MET A 15 21.76 -26.38 11.98
CA MET A 15 20.70 -25.38 11.92
C MET A 15 20.15 -25.42 10.49
N LEU A 16 18.95 -25.98 10.34
CA LEU A 16 18.10 -25.69 9.20
C LEU A 16 17.81 -24.19 9.25
N SER A 17 18.63 -23.40 8.56
CA SER A 17 18.26 -22.04 8.21
C SER A 17 17.08 -22.16 7.24
N THR A 18 15.87 -22.20 7.79
CA THR A 18 14.69 -21.79 7.03
C THR A 18 14.97 -20.36 6.63
N TYR A 19 15.38 -20.15 5.38
CA TYR A 19 15.24 -18.85 4.75
C TYR A 19 13.75 -18.55 4.81
N ALA A 20 13.33 -17.78 5.81
CA ALA A 20 12.09 -17.04 5.74
C ALA A 20 12.29 -16.13 4.52
N TYR A 21 11.69 -16.51 3.39
CA TYR A 21 11.68 -15.63 2.25
C TYR A 21 10.80 -14.46 2.69
N ALA A 22 11.41 -13.32 2.99
CA ALA A 22 10.70 -12.06 3.16
C ALA A 22 9.86 -11.85 1.90
N GLY A 23 8.55 -12.06 2.01
CA GLY A 23 7.63 -11.84 0.92
C GLY A 23 7.66 -10.37 0.54
N GLN A 24 7.94 -10.08 -0.73
CA GLN A 24 7.73 -8.75 -1.27
C GLN A 24 6.51 -8.76 -2.17
N GLY A 25 5.65 -7.78 -1.97
CA GLY A 25 4.49 -7.54 -2.82
C GLY A 25 4.50 -6.13 -3.36
N ARG A 26 3.37 -5.76 -3.96
CA ARG A 26 3.14 -4.42 -4.49
C ARG A 26 1.82 -3.87 -4.00
N GLY A 27 1.88 -2.74 -3.30
CA GLY A 27 0.75 -1.90 -2.94
C GLY A 27 0.56 -0.77 -3.95
N ARG A 28 -0.61 -0.15 -3.93
CA ARG A 28 -0.97 0.98 -4.79
C ARG A 28 -1.81 1.99 -4.01
N ILE A 29 -1.53 3.26 -4.26
CA ILE A 29 -2.37 4.39 -3.94
C ILE A 29 -2.73 5.02 -5.27
N ASP A 30 -3.95 4.77 -5.72
CA ASP A 30 -4.50 5.36 -6.94
C ASP A 30 -5.26 6.63 -6.59
N MET A 31 -5.16 7.62 -7.45
CA MET A 31 -5.78 8.92 -7.29
C MET A 31 -6.61 9.28 -8.51
N TYR A 32 -7.77 9.86 -8.28
CA TYR A 32 -8.68 10.28 -9.35
C TYR A 32 -9.39 11.58 -9.00
N VAL A 33 -9.56 12.45 -10.00
CA VAL A 33 -10.41 13.64 -9.93
C VAL A 33 -11.44 13.61 -11.05
N LYS A 34 -12.64 14.12 -10.82
CA LYS A 34 -13.67 14.19 -11.87
C LYS A 34 -13.40 15.30 -12.89
N ASN A 35 -12.86 16.42 -12.42
CA ASN A 35 -12.57 17.63 -13.19
C ASN A 35 -11.11 18.05 -12.95
N GLY A 36 -10.51 18.73 -13.92
CA GLY A 36 -9.10 19.10 -13.91
C GLY A 36 -8.13 17.97 -14.27
N GLU A 37 -6.85 18.30 -14.31
CA GLU A 37 -5.73 17.38 -14.54
C GLU A 37 -4.95 17.19 -13.25
N LEU A 38 -4.63 15.94 -12.90
CA LEU A 38 -3.69 15.65 -11.84
C LEU A 38 -2.26 15.81 -12.34
N LYS A 39 -1.41 16.37 -11.49
CA LYS A 39 0.04 16.46 -11.69
C LYS A 39 0.73 15.75 -10.54
N PHE A 40 1.71 14.89 -10.84
CA PHE A 40 2.56 14.27 -9.83
C PHE A 40 3.90 15.00 -9.73
N HIS A 41 4.42 15.13 -8.51
CA HIS A 41 5.70 15.79 -8.23
C HIS A 41 6.70 14.72 -7.78
N ALA A 42 7.39 14.08 -8.73
CA ALA A 42 8.23 12.91 -8.46
C ALA A 42 9.41 13.19 -7.54
N GLU A 43 10.06 14.34 -7.69
CA GLU A 43 11.22 14.74 -6.86
C GLU A 43 10.86 14.82 -5.37
N GLU A 44 9.60 15.14 -5.06
CA GLU A 44 9.06 15.23 -3.71
C GLU A 44 8.41 13.92 -3.23
N SER A 45 8.13 13.00 -4.15
CA SER A 45 7.52 11.67 -3.85
C SER A 45 8.57 10.59 -3.57
N GLY A 46 9.85 10.97 -3.46
CA GLY A 46 10.96 10.06 -3.17
C GLY A 46 11.18 9.01 -4.27
N LYS A 47 11.41 7.75 -3.88
CA LYS A 47 11.72 6.64 -4.80
C LYS A 47 10.51 5.98 -5.44
N TYR A 48 9.30 6.49 -5.18
CA TYR A 48 8.07 5.84 -5.62
C TYR A 48 7.70 6.29 -7.04
N THR A 49 7.26 5.34 -7.84
CA THR A 49 6.84 5.62 -9.22
C THR A 49 5.34 5.88 -9.26
N MET A 50 4.96 6.95 -9.94
CA MET A 50 3.59 7.26 -10.30
C MET A 50 3.47 7.35 -11.82
N SER A 51 2.34 6.91 -12.35
CA SER A 51 2.05 6.99 -13.78
C SER A 51 0.57 7.28 -14.00
N TYR A 52 0.28 7.94 -15.12
CA TYR A 52 -1.10 8.05 -15.58
C TYR A 52 -1.65 6.69 -15.97
N ALA A 53 -2.96 6.51 -15.82
CA ALA A 53 -3.64 5.25 -16.13
C ALA A 53 -3.60 4.92 -17.64
N HIS A 54 -2.58 4.19 -18.09
CA HIS A 54 -2.38 3.86 -19.51
C HIS A 54 -3.51 3.04 -20.15
N TRP A 55 -4.39 2.43 -19.35
CA TRP A 55 -5.58 1.73 -19.84
C TRP A 55 -6.73 2.67 -20.23
N VAL A 56 -6.66 3.95 -19.84
CA VAL A 56 -7.62 4.98 -20.25
C VAL A 56 -7.21 5.48 -21.63
N LYS A 57 -8.05 5.21 -22.63
CA LYS A 57 -7.78 5.56 -24.04
C LYS A 57 -7.90 7.05 -24.32
N ASP A 58 -8.85 7.72 -23.67
CA ASP A 58 -9.02 9.16 -23.80
C ASP A 58 -7.89 9.89 -23.06
N GLU A 59 -7.17 10.74 -23.77
CA GLU A 59 -5.96 11.38 -23.24
C GLU A 59 -6.27 12.40 -22.14
N ALA A 60 -7.36 13.16 -22.29
CA ALA A 60 -7.77 14.15 -21.30
C ALA A 60 -8.20 13.44 -20.00
N ALA A 61 -9.05 12.42 -20.12
CA ALA A 61 -9.47 11.60 -18.99
C ALA A 61 -8.28 10.87 -18.35
N ARG A 62 -7.29 10.41 -19.13
CA ARG A 62 -6.11 9.73 -18.59
C ARG A 62 -5.34 10.61 -17.59
N LYS A 63 -5.27 11.92 -17.80
CA LYS A 63 -4.62 12.86 -16.86
C LYS A 63 -5.40 13.07 -15.57
N GLN A 64 -6.64 12.61 -15.50
CA GLN A 64 -7.45 12.61 -14.28
C GLN A 64 -7.10 11.47 -13.33
N TYR A 65 -6.32 10.48 -13.78
CA TYR A 65 -5.97 9.28 -13.02
C TYR A 65 -4.47 9.18 -12.81
N LEU A 66 -4.04 9.11 -11.56
CA LEU A 66 -2.69 8.74 -11.18
C LEU A 66 -2.68 7.41 -10.46
N THR A 67 -1.65 6.62 -10.73
CA THR A 67 -1.51 5.27 -10.21
C THR A 67 -0.09 5.10 -9.71
N SER A 68 0.07 4.72 -8.45
CA SER A 68 1.39 4.43 -7.89
C SER A 68 1.73 2.95 -7.97
N ASN A 69 3.01 2.64 -7.94
CA ASN A 69 3.53 1.28 -7.85
C ASN A 69 4.54 1.22 -6.72
N LEU A 70 4.15 0.58 -5.62
CA LEU A 70 4.84 0.65 -4.33
C LEU A 70 5.33 -0.76 -3.95
N VAL A 71 6.65 -0.98 -4.01
CA VAL A 71 7.24 -2.25 -3.54
C VAL A 71 7.25 -2.22 -2.01
N VAL A 72 6.59 -3.20 -1.40
CA VAL A 72 6.37 -3.28 0.05
C VAL A 72 6.69 -4.68 0.57
N SER A 73 7.22 -4.75 1.79
CA SER A 73 7.63 -5.98 2.47
C SER A 73 6.52 -6.49 3.40
N ASP A 74 6.51 -7.79 3.67
CA ASP A 74 5.70 -8.43 4.70
C ASP A 74 6.34 -8.43 6.10
N GLU A 75 7.61 -8.03 6.23
CA GLU A 75 8.30 -8.00 7.52
C GLU A 75 7.95 -6.72 8.28
N LYS A 76 8.03 -5.58 7.59
CA LYS A 76 7.90 -4.25 8.17
C LYS A 76 6.96 -3.33 7.39
N TRP A 77 6.29 -2.49 8.15
CA TRP A 77 5.57 -1.35 7.62
C TRP A 77 6.54 -0.37 6.93
N THR A 78 6.11 0.16 5.80
CA THR A 78 6.86 1.13 5.02
C THR A 78 6.00 2.37 4.81
N GLU A 79 6.52 3.53 5.21
CA GLU A 79 5.89 4.80 4.93
C GLU A 79 6.06 5.16 3.45
N VAL A 80 4.95 5.54 2.81
CA VAL A 80 4.90 6.05 1.44
C VAL A 80 4.40 7.48 1.47
N LYS A 81 5.02 8.35 0.67
CA LYS A 81 4.63 9.75 0.48
C LYS A 81 4.53 10.06 -1.00
N LEU A 82 3.38 10.56 -1.44
CA LEU A 82 3.09 10.91 -2.83
C LEU A 82 2.58 12.34 -2.87
N VAL A 83 3.23 13.17 -3.68
CA VAL A 83 2.90 14.59 -3.79
C VAL A 83 2.20 14.85 -5.11
N VAL A 84 0.99 15.38 -5.05
CA VAL A 84 0.16 15.67 -6.22
C VAL A 84 -0.43 17.08 -6.15
N SER A 85 -0.85 17.62 -7.30
CA SER A 85 -1.73 18.77 -7.37
C SER A 85 -2.78 18.59 -8.48
N CYS A 86 -3.82 19.39 -8.45
CA CYS A 86 -4.85 19.43 -9.49
C CYS A 86 -4.87 20.81 -10.16
N THR A 87 -5.24 20.89 -11.44
CA THR A 87 -5.40 22.18 -12.13
C THR A 87 -6.67 22.94 -11.72
N GLU A 88 -7.61 22.26 -11.05
CA GLU A 88 -8.90 22.80 -10.63
C GLU A 88 -9.18 22.39 -9.18
N ASP A 89 -10.07 23.15 -8.51
CA ASP A 89 -10.66 22.71 -7.25
C ASP A 89 -11.43 21.41 -7.49
N ALA A 90 -11.11 20.38 -6.72
CA ALA A 90 -11.64 19.04 -6.99
C ALA A 90 -11.83 18.21 -5.72
N ASP A 91 -12.72 17.23 -5.82
CA ASP A 91 -12.76 16.13 -4.87
C ASP A 91 -11.80 15.04 -5.37
N LEU A 92 -10.64 14.95 -4.71
CA LEU A 92 -9.63 13.93 -4.96
C LEU A 92 -10.06 12.62 -4.33
N LYS A 93 -10.35 11.61 -5.15
CA LYS A 93 -10.52 10.24 -4.69
C LYS A 93 -9.15 9.62 -4.45
N ILE A 94 -8.87 9.22 -3.22
CA ILE A 94 -7.73 8.39 -2.85
C ILE A 94 -8.21 6.94 -2.74
N SER A 95 -7.58 6.01 -3.44
CA SER A 95 -7.93 4.59 -3.46
C SER A 95 -6.72 3.74 -3.08
N LEU A 96 -6.83 3.04 -1.95
CA LEU A 96 -5.84 2.09 -1.46
C LEU A 96 -6.13 0.72 -2.08
N ARG A 97 -5.12 0.13 -2.72
CA ARG A 97 -5.27 -1.13 -3.46
C ARG A 97 -4.02 -1.99 -3.35
N GLY A 98 -4.22 -3.28 -3.60
CA GLY A 98 -3.13 -4.17 -3.99
C GLY A 98 -2.84 -4.07 -5.50
N GLN A 99 -1.69 -4.59 -5.91
CA GLN A 99 -1.33 -4.73 -7.32
C GLN A 99 -2.37 -5.56 -8.08
N TRP A 100 -2.73 -5.10 -9.29
CA TRP A 100 -3.54 -5.89 -10.20
C TRP A 100 -2.73 -7.07 -10.70
N ASP A 101 -3.35 -8.25 -10.63
CA ASP A 101 -2.88 -9.46 -11.27
C ASP A 101 -4.10 -10.21 -11.83
N LYS A 102 -3.91 -10.91 -12.94
CA LYS A 102 -4.99 -11.64 -13.62
C LYS A 102 -5.42 -12.88 -12.82
N LYS A 103 -4.51 -13.50 -12.09
CA LYS A 103 -4.70 -14.79 -11.41
C LYS A 103 -4.58 -14.68 -9.90
N MET A 104 -3.87 -13.69 -9.38
CA MET A 104 -3.57 -13.55 -7.96
C MET A 104 -4.26 -12.35 -7.33
N ARG A 105 -4.65 -12.48 -6.07
CA ARG A 105 -5.01 -11.39 -5.17
C ARG A 105 -3.75 -10.97 -4.42
N ASN A 106 -3.30 -9.75 -4.65
CA ASN A 106 -2.22 -9.13 -3.87
C ASN A 106 -2.83 -8.45 -2.66
N TRP A 107 -2.79 -9.11 -1.50
CA TRP A 107 -3.32 -8.57 -0.26
C TRP A 107 -2.30 -7.65 0.41
N THR A 108 -2.74 -6.48 0.82
CA THR A 108 -1.88 -5.43 1.38
C THR A 108 -2.60 -4.72 2.51
N TYR A 109 -1.91 -4.51 3.63
CA TYR A 109 -2.38 -3.69 4.74
C TYR A 109 -2.03 -2.23 4.51
N PHE A 110 -2.95 -1.35 4.88
CA PHE A 110 -2.76 0.08 4.95
C PHE A 110 -3.20 0.60 6.31
N ASP A 111 -2.48 1.60 6.79
CA ASP A 111 -2.75 2.26 8.05
C ASP A 111 -2.20 3.70 8.03
N ASP A 112 -2.62 4.53 8.98
CA ASP A 112 -2.13 5.89 9.23
C ASP A 112 -2.08 6.76 7.97
N VAL A 113 -3.21 6.82 7.26
CA VAL A 113 -3.32 7.58 6.00
C VAL A 113 -3.47 9.07 6.29
N THR A 114 -2.60 9.89 5.71
CA THR A 114 -2.65 11.35 5.83
C THR A 114 -2.73 12.02 4.46
N ALA A 115 -3.23 13.26 4.45
CA ALA A 115 -3.22 14.12 3.27
C ALA A 115 -2.94 15.57 3.72
N GLU A 116 -1.66 15.96 3.76
CA GLU A 116 -1.28 17.34 4.09
C GLU A 116 -1.81 18.28 3.00
N GLY A 117 -2.54 19.33 3.39
CA GLY A 117 -3.28 20.19 2.45
C GLY A 117 -4.73 19.76 2.20
N ALA A 118 -5.16 18.65 2.79
CA ALA A 118 -6.56 18.21 2.79
C ALA A 118 -6.95 17.61 4.16
N THR A 119 -8.14 17.03 4.26
CA THR A 119 -8.61 16.38 5.51
C THR A 119 -8.98 14.93 5.24
N ILE A 120 -8.29 14.01 5.93
CA ILE A 120 -8.64 12.59 5.99
C ILE A 120 -9.48 12.34 7.24
N LYS A 121 -10.58 11.62 7.08
CA LYS A 121 -11.34 11.05 8.21
C LYS A 121 -10.85 9.64 8.48
N ASN A 122 -10.76 9.29 9.77
CA ASN A 122 -10.41 7.95 10.24
C ASN A 122 -9.12 7.41 9.58
N PRO A 123 -7.97 8.08 9.81
CA PRO A 123 -6.71 7.77 9.14
C PRO A 123 -6.16 6.39 9.50
N GLY A 124 -6.43 5.92 10.72
CA GLY A 124 -5.94 4.64 11.26
C GLY A 124 -6.97 3.51 11.25
N PHE A 125 -8.12 3.67 10.57
CA PHE A 125 -9.13 2.62 10.43
C PHE A 125 -9.68 2.01 11.75
N GLU A 126 -9.62 2.76 12.85
CA GLU A 126 -10.18 2.34 14.15
C GLU A 126 -11.70 2.24 14.10
N GLU A 127 -12.32 3.03 13.23
CA GLU A 127 -13.77 3.09 13.03
C GLU A 127 -14.16 2.66 11.60
N LYS A 128 -15.47 2.52 11.34
CA LYS A 128 -15.97 2.15 10.00
C LYS A 128 -16.25 3.36 9.10
N ASP A 129 -16.22 4.56 9.66
CA ASP A 129 -16.65 5.77 8.97
C ASP A 129 -15.50 6.43 8.20
N GLY A 130 -15.85 7.29 7.23
CA GLY A 130 -14.90 8.07 6.42
C GLY A 130 -14.39 7.38 5.16
N TRP A 131 -14.25 6.06 5.19
CA TRP A 131 -13.76 5.27 4.05
C TRP A 131 -14.83 4.36 3.46
N GLN A 132 -14.79 4.16 2.15
CA GLN A 132 -15.61 3.20 1.42
C GLN A 132 -14.83 1.89 1.26
N PHE A 133 -15.18 0.87 2.03
CA PHE A 133 -14.70 -0.51 1.92
C PHE A 133 -15.75 -1.49 2.48
N ALA A 134 -15.64 -2.78 2.16
CA ALA A 134 -16.46 -3.82 2.78
C ALA A 134 -16.04 -4.07 4.22
N LYS A 135 -16.98 -4.26 5.15
CA LYS A 135 -16.69 -4.45 6.59
C LYS A 135 -15.63 -5.52 6.89
N SER A 136 -15.55 -6.58 6.07
CA SER A 136 -14.56 -7.65 6.21
C SER A 136 -13.12 -7.24 5.90
N GLN A 137 -12.90 -6.04 5.37
CA GLN A 137 -11.57 -5.48 5.07
C GLN A 137 -10.98 -4.73 6.26
N GLN A 138 -11.80 -4.32 7.23
CA GLN A 138 -11.29 -3.71 8.46
C GLN A 138 -10.68 -4.81 9.33
N VAL A 139 -9.45 -4.57 9.77
CA VAL A 139 -8.75 -5.38 10.75
C VAL A 139 -8.67 -4.59 12.04
N LEU A 140 -9.02 -5.24 13.15
CA LEU A 140 -8.96 -4.69 14.50
C LEU A 140 -8.07 -5.61 15.34
N ASP A 141 -6.76 -5.50 15.15
CA ASP A 141 -5.72 -6.32 15.76
C ASP A 141 -4.40 -5.53 15.83
N GLU A 142 -3.96 -5.24 17.05
CA GLU A 142 -2.73 -4.48 17.33
C GLU A 142 -1.45 -5.14 16.75
N SER A 143 -1.45 -6.47 16.57
CA SER A 143 -0.32 -7.19 15.98
C SER A 143 -0.24 -7.03 14.45
N LEU A 144 -1.34 -6.60 13.82
CA LEU A 144 -1.47 -6.44 12.38
C LEU A 144 -1.57 -4.97 11.95
N ALA A 145 -1.83 -4.05 12.88
CA ALA A 145 -1.85 -2.60 12.65
C ALA A 145 -0.45 -1.98 12.67
N HIS A 146 -0.30 -0.77 12.15
CA HIS A 146 0.90 0.03 12.31
C HIS A 146 0.85 0.82 13.62
N THR A 147 -0.31 1.44 13.91
CA THR A 147 -0.60 2.04 15.21
C THR A 147 -2.00 1.61 15.68
N GLY A 148 -2.23 1.67 16.99
CA GLY A 148 -3.53 1.30 17.56
C GLY A 148 -3.91 -0.15 17.25
N LYS A 149 -5.14 -0.36 16.78
CA LYS A 149 -5.67 -1.69 16.43
C LYS A 149 -6.20 -1.72 15.00
N GLY A 150 -6.50 -0.57 14.42
CA GLY A 150 -7.11 -0.46 13.11
C GLY A 150 -6.11 -0.63 11.97
N ALA A 151 -6.50 -1.38 10.96
CA ALA A 151 -5.89 -1.33 9.64
C ALA A 151 -6.93 -1.72 8.60
N VAL A 152 -6.63 -1.46 7.33
CA VAL A 152 -7.44 -1.98 6.22
C VAL A 152 -6.65 -2.96 5.37
N LEU A 153 -7.23 -4.15 5.18
CA LEU A 153 -6.70 -5.19 4.30
C LEU A 153 -7.41 -5.14 2.95
N VAL A 154 -6.66 -4.79 1.91
CA VAL A 154 -7.18 -4.58 0.56
C VAL A 154 -6.48 -5.48 -0.46
N TRP A 155 -7.15 -5.68 -1.58
CA TRP A 155 -6.51 -6.13 -2.82
C TRP A 155 -7.10 -5.34 -4.00
N HIS A 156 -6.72 -5.67 -5.23
CA HIS A 156 -7.08 -4.82 -6.37
C HIS A 156 -8.60 -4.58 -6.53
N ASP A 157 -9.42 -5.63 -6.53
CA ASP A 157 -10.86 -5.52 -6.78
C ASP A 157 -11.67 -5.22 -5.50
N LYS A 158 -11.06 -5.37 -4.32
CA LYS A 158 -11.61 -4.91 -3.03
C LYS A 158 -10.65 -3.91 -2.39
N GLY A 159 -10.69 -2.68 -2.89
CA GLY A 159 -9.93 -1.55 -2.35
C GLY A 159 -10.64 -0.86 -1.19
N ALA A 160 -10.01 0.21 -0.69
CA ALA A 160 -10.63 1.18 0.20
C ALA A 160 -10.49 2.58 -0.42
N SER A 161 -11.51 3.43 -0.36
CA SER A 161 -11.39 4.78 -0.91
C SER A 161 -12.08 5.87 -0.11
N GLN A 162 -11.52 7.07 -0.15
CA GLN A 162 -12.09 8.28 0.45
C GLN A 162 -11.91 9.45 -0.54
N PHE A 163 -12.87 10.38 -0.52
CA PHE A 163 -12.74 11.65 -1.23
C PHE A 163 -12.26 12.73 -0.26
N VAL A 164 -11.29 13.53 -0.69
CA VAL A 164 -10.82 14.71 0.03
C VAL A 164 -10.90 15.93 -0.88
N ARG A 165 -11.30 17.08 -0.33
CA ARG A 165 -11.33 18.34 -1.08
C ARG A 165 -9.91 18.89 -1.21
N ILE A 166 -9.50 19.22 -2.42
CA ILE A 166 -8.22 19.87 -2.73
C ILE A 166 -8.48 21.15 -3.55
N LYS A 167 -7.54 22.10 -3.49
CA LYS A 167 -7.62 23.36 -4.24
C LYS A 167 -6.75 23.34 -5.48
N ALA A 168 -7.15 24.11 -6.49
CA ALA A 168 -6.42 24.30 -7.73
C ALA A 168 -4.99 24.78 -7.46
N GLY A 169 -4.01 24.11 -8.06
CA GLY A 169 -2.59 24.47 -8.00
C GLY A 169 -1.90 24.14 -6.67
N GLU A 170 -2.64 23.95 -5.57
CA GLU A 170 -2.06 23.59 -4.28
C GLU A 170 -1.57 22.14 -4.29
N LYS A 171 -0.39 21.93 -3.69
CA LYS A 171 0.18 20.59 -3.51
C LYS A 171 -0.47 19.92 -2.31
N VAL A 172 -0.74 18.63 -2.46
CA VAL A 172 -1.20 17.74 -1.40
C VAL A 172 -0.25 16.58 -1.30
N THR A 173 0.23 16.33 -0.08
CA THR A 173 1.08 15.17 0.22
C THR A 173 0.21 14.08 0.82
N VAL A 174 -0.09 13.05 0.03
CA VAL A 174 -0.79 11.86 0.50
C VAL A 174 0.25 10.87 1.03
N SER A 175 0.12 10.49 2.30
CA SER A 175 0.99 9.48 2.92
C SER A 175 0.19 8.33 3.49
N ALA A 176 0.81 7.16 3.60
CA ALA A 176 0.26 6.01 4.29
C ALA A 176 1.38 5.07 4.73
N TRP A 177 1.13 4.30 5.78
CA TRP A 177 1.92 3.13 6.11
C TRP A 177 1.36 1.92 5.38
N ILE A 178 2.24 1.14 4.77
CA ILE A 178 1.85 0.01 3.92
C ILE A 178 2.70 -1.21 4.25
N LYS A 179 2.06 -2.39 4.33
CA LYS A 179 2.73 -3.68 4.55
C LYS A 179 2.11 -4.75 3.66
N PHE A 180 2.94 -5.54 2.99
CA PHE A 180 2.45 -6.68 2.22
C PHE A 180 1.89 -7.75 3.17
N CYS A 181 0.80 -8.40 2.79
CA CYS A 181 0.23 -9.48 3.59
C CYS A 181 0.51 -10.84 2.96
N LYS A 182 -0.04 -11.07 1.76
CA LYS A 182 0.07 -12.35 1.05
C LYS A 182 -0.36 -12.22 -0.40
N GLN A 183 -0.04 -13.26 -1.17
CA GLN A 183 -0.68 -13.54 -2.45
C GLN A 183 -1.49 -14.82 -2.34
N GLU A 184 -2.68 -14.83 -2.94
CA GLU A 184 -3.48 -16.04 -3.09
C GLU A 184 -4.16 -16.07 -4.46
N PRO A 185 -4.49 -17.24 -5.03
CA PRO A 185 -5.26 -17.31 -6.26
C PRO A 185 -6.59 -16.58 -6.13
N LYS A 186 -7.02 -15.94 -7.22
CA LYS A 186 -8.43 -15.57 -7.38
C LYS A 186 -9.24 -16.86 -7.53
N ASP A 187 -10.43 -16.88 -6.94
CA ASP A 187 -11.37 -17.97 -7.16
C ASP A 187 -11.60 -18.11 -8.67
N ALA A 188 -11.72 -19.35 -9.17
CA ALA A 188 -12.09 -19.56 -10.56
C ALA A 188 -13.48 -18.96 -10.79
N GLU A 189 -13.55 -17.92 -11.62
CA GLU A 189 -14.81 -17.35 -12.11
C GLU A 189 -15.59 -18.35 -12.97
#